data_AF-A0A9P4V2Y8-F1
#
_entry.id   AF-A0A9P4V2Y8-F1
#
_cell.length_a   1.000
_cell.length_b   1.000
_cell.length_c   1.000
_cell.angle_alpha   90.00
_cell.angle_beta   90.00
_cell.angle_gamma   90.00
#
_symmetry.space_group_name_H-M   'P 1'
#
loop_
_entity.id
_entity.type
_entity.pdbx_description
1 polymer ?
#
loop_
_entity_poly.entity_id
_entity_poly.type
_entity_poly.pdbx_seq_one_letter_code
_entity_poly.pdbx_strand_id
1 'polypeptide(L)'
;MDGPKSSAADLNKRIDELCNAMEATFTEVIRRAGEAEDFDYDSTSQNELAMMQAGGAFKSAVQDTSSLIRELQELWLFGGLDTIADPADDAANKDKALEMAALIEKLAKHKMSLKKEEDGGEKNGET
;
A
#
# COMPACT_ATOMS: atom_id res chain seq x y z
N MET A 1 -23.82 8.25 -5.83
CA MET A 1 -22.85 7.81 -4.81
C MET A 1 -21.75 7.09 -5.56
N ASP A 2 -20.59 7.73 -5.71
CA ASP A 2 -19.44 7.09 -6.32
C ASP A 2 -18.96 5.93 -5.43
N GLY A 3 -18.67 4.79 -6.06
CA GLY A 3 -18.39 3.54 -5.36
C GLY A 3 -17.04 3.55 -4.62
N PRO A 4 -16.79 2.53 -3.77
CA PRO A 4 -15.56 2.38 -2.98
C PRO A 4 -14.25 2.49 -3.77
N LYS A 5 -14.27 2.08 -5.05
CA LYS A 5 -13.13 2.15 -5.97
C LYS A 5 -12.72 3.58 -6.35
N SER A 6 -13.65 4.54 -6.35
CA SER A 6 -13.31 5.96 -6.51
C SER A 6 -12.48 6.43 -5.31
N SER A 7 -12.95 6.16 -4.10
CA SER A 7 -12.29 6.58 -2.85
C SER A 7 -10.84 6.10 -2.73
N ALA A 8 -10.57 4.82 -3.01
CA ALA A 8 -9.21 4.28 -2.96
C ALA A 8 -8.29 4.85 -4.06
N ALA A 9 -8.81 5.03 -5.28
CA ALA A 9 -8.07 5.65 -6.37
C ALA A 9 -7.76 7.12 -6.08
N ASP A 10 -8.71 7.85 -5.48
CA ASP A 10 -8.58 9.25 -5.09
C ASP A 10 -7.53 9.43 -3.98
N LEU A 11 -7.48 8.50 -3.01
CA LEU A 11 -6.45 8.47 -1.97
C LEU A 11 -5.04 8.22 -2.55
N ASN A 12 -4.89 7.21 -3.42
CA ASN A 12 -3.61 6.92 -4.06
C ASN A 12 -3.14 8.11 -4.91
N LYS A 13 -4.05 8.72 -5.65
CA LYS A 13 -3.76 9.94 -6.42
C LYS A 13 -3.27 11.08 -5.51
N ARG A 14 -3.91 11.29 -4.35
CA ARG A 14 -3.50 12.31 -3.39
C ARG A 14 -2.13 12.00 -2.76
N ILE A 15 -1.82 10.72 -2.51
CA ILE A 15 -0.48 10.30 -2.08
C ILE A 15 0.55 10.66 -3.15
N ASP A 16 0.30 10.30 -4.41
CA ASP A 16 1.21 10.59 -5.52
C ASP A 16 1.42 12.10 -5.70
N GLU A 17 0.35 12.90 -5.63
CA GLU A 17 0.42 14.36 -5.72
C GLU A 17 1.28 14.96 -4.59
N LEU A 18 1.14 14.48 -3.36
CA LEU A 18 1.93 14.96 -2.22
C LEU A 18 3.40 14.55 -2.31
N CYS A 19 3.69 13.31 -2.70
CA CYS A 19 5.04 12.83 -2.93
C CYS A 19 5.74 13.67 -4.02
N ASN A 20 5.06 13.87 -5.15
CA ASN A 20 5.58 14.69 -6.25
C ASN A 20 5.78 16.15 -5.82
N ALA A 21 4.85 16.73 -5.03
CA ALA A 21 4.97 18.09 -4.54
C ALA A 21 6.17 18.26 -3.58
N MET A 22 6.40 17.32 -2.67
CA MET A 22 7.55 17.34 -1.77
C MET A 22 8.87 17.19 -2.55
N GLU A 23 8.94 16.26 -3.51
CA GLU A 23 10.14 16.05 -4.32
C GLU A 23 10.45 17.27 -5.19
N ALA A 24 9.44 17.83 -5.86
CA ALA A 24 9.61 19.00 -6.73
C ALA A 24 10.07 20.23 -5.94
N THR A 25 9.45 20.51 -4.80
CA THR A 25 9.79 21.69 -3.98
C THR A 25 11.16 21.54 -3.32
N PHE A 26 11.52 20.35 -2.85
CA PHE A 26 12.86 20.09 -2.30
C PHE A 26 13.95 20.18 -3.38
N THR A 27 13.69 19.62 -4.56
CA THR A 27 14.61 19.72 -5.71
C THR A 27 14.80 21.17 -6.14
N GLU A 28 13.73 21.98 -6.14
CA GLU A 28 13.83 23.41 -6.46
C GLU A 28 14.71 24.16 -5.44
N VAL A 29 14.60 23.87 -4.14
CA VAL A 29 15.48 24.45 -3.12
C VAL A 29 16.94 24.10 -3.39
N ILE A 30 17.25 22.83 -3.70
CA ILE A 30 18.61 22.40 -4.03
C ILE A 30 19.10 23.09 -5.30
N ARG A 31 18.26 23.16 -6.34
CA ARG A 31 18.58 23.79 -7.62
C ARG A 31 18.97 25.25 -7.42
N ARG A 32 18.20 25.99 -6.62
CA ARG A 32 18.43 27.41 -6.27
C ARG A 32 19.68 27.61 -5.42
N ALA A 33 19.93 26.71 -4.47
CA ALA A 33 21.16 26.73 -3.67
C ALA A 33 22.42 26.41 -4.49
N GLY A 34 22.26 25.72 -5.63
CA GLY A 34 23.34 25.40 -6.56
C GLY A 34 23.48 26.36 -7.74
N GLU A 35 22.62 27.39 -7.85
CA GLU A 35 22.79 28.45 -8.86
C GLU A 35 24.11 29.18 -8.58
N ALA A 36 24.96 29.34 -9.62
CA ALA A 36 26.23 30.03 -9.49
C ALA A 36 25.99 31.47 -8.99
N GLU A 37 26.84 31.93 -8.07
CA GLU A 37 26.77 33.28 -7.51
C GLU A 37 27.03 34.32 -8.61
N ASP A 38 25.96 34.75 -9.30
CA ASP A 38 25.94 36.07 -9.93
C ASP A 38 25.80 37.09 -8.80
N PHE A 39 26.91 37.75 -8.45
CA PHE A 39 27.02 38.71 -7.34
C PHE A 39 26.23 40.01 -7.55
N ASP A 40 25.33 40.07 -8.52
CA ASP A 40 24.41 41.19 -8.66
C ASP A 40 23.36 41.14 -7.54
N TYR A 41 23.02 42.31 -7.02
CA TYR A 41 22.10 42.44 -5.89
C TYR A 41 20.69 41.96 -6.27
N ASP A 42 20.25 42.29 -7.49
CA ASP A 42 18.91 41.96 -7.97
C ASP A 42 18.75 40.44 -8.18
N SER A 43 19.73 39.77 -8.78
CA SER A 43 19.75 38.31 -8.94
C SER A 43 19.80 37.59 -7.60
N THR A 44 20.61 38.06 -6.65
CA THR A 44 20.73 37.47 -5.32
C THR A 44 19.42 37.58 -4.54
N SER A 45 18.78 38.76 -4.55
CA SER A 45 17.51 38.97 -3.86
C SER A 45 16.37 38.14 -4.46
N GLN A 46 16.33 38.02 -5.79
CA GLN A 46 15.35 37.16 -6.47
C GLN A 46 15.55 35.68 -6.14
N ASN A 47 16.81 35.22 -6.08
CA ASN A 47 17.13 33.84 -5.70
C ASN A 47 16.73 33.54 -4.24
N GLU A 48 17.03 34.47 -3.31
CA GLU A 48 16.63 34.34 -1.91
C GLU A 48 15.10 34.24 -1.75
N LEU A 49 14.36 35.11 -2.45
CA LEU A 49 12.90 35.07 -2.45
C LEU A 49 12.37 33.73 -3.01
N ALA A 50 12.94 33.25 -4.11
CA ALA A 50 12.57 31.97 -4.71
C ALA A 50 12.85 30.79 -3.77
N MET A 51 13.99 30.77 -3.07
CA MET A 51 14.30 29.78 -2.04
C MET A 51 13.28 29.82 -0.89
N MET A 52 12.92 31.01 -0.40
CA MET A 52 11.92 31.16 0.65
C MET A 52 10.56 30.62 0.22
N GLN A 53 10.14 30.90 -1.02
CA GLN A 53 8.89 30.40 -1.58
C GLN A 53 8.91 28.87 -1.70
N ALA A 54 9.98 28.30 -2.25
CA ALA A 54 10.13 26.85 -2.39
C ALA A 54 10.14 26.13 -1.03
N GLY A 55 10.85 26.69 -0.04
CA GLY A 55 10.85 26.17 1.33
C GLY A 55 9.48 26.27 2.02
N GLY A 56 8.74 27.35 1.78
CA GLY A 56 7.35 27.50 2.24
C GLY A 56 6.42 26.45 1.63
N ALA A 57 6.51 26.25 0.32
CA ALA A 57 5.73 25.25 -0.41
C ALA A 57 6.05 23.81 0.07
N PHE A 58 7.32 23.50 0.32
CA PHE A 58 7.73 22.22 0.89
C PHE A 58 7.09 22.00 2.27
N LYS A 59 7.12 23.01 3.14
CA LYS A 59 6.51 22.93 4.47
C LYS A 59 4.99 22.68 4.38
N SER A 60 4.30 23.34 3.45
CA SER A 60 2.88 23.10 3.20
C SER A 60 2.62 21.67 2.74
N ALA A 61 3.39 21.13 1.80
CA ALA A 61 3.24 19.74 1.35
C ALA A 61 3.44 18.71 2.49
N VAL A 62 4.38 18.97 3.41
CA VAL A 62 4.56 18.15 4.62
C VAL A 62 3.36 18.25 5.57
N GLN A 63 2.78 19.44 5.74
CA GLN A 63 1.57 19.63 6.56
C GLN A 63 0.36 18.92 5.96
N ASP A 64 0.21 18.95 4.64
CA ASP A 64 -0.87 18.26 3.92
C ASP A 64 -0.71 16.74 4.04
N THR A 65 0.54 16.24 4.03
CA THR A 65 0.85 14.82 4.30
C THR A 65 0.46 14.42 5.72
N SER A 66 0.72 15.25 6.72
CA SER A 66 0.29 14.99 8.11
C SER A 66 -1.24 14.93 8.23
N SER A 67 -1.93 15.80 7.49
CA SER A 67 -3.40 15.80 7.43
C SER A 67 -3.93 14.51 6.79
N LEU A 68 -3.33 14.07 5.67
CA LEU A 68 -3.69 12.81 5.01
C LEU A 68 -3.45 11.60 5.92
N ILE A 69 -2.34 11.54 6.66
CA ILE A 69 -2.07 10.46 7.62
C ILE A 69 -3.19 10.38 8.66
N ARG A 70 -3.66 11.53 9.16
CA ARG A 70 -4.75 11.58 10.13
C ARG A 70 -6.07 11.09 9.52
N GLU A 71 -6.39 11.51 8.29
CA GLU A 71 -7.57 11.02 7.56
C GLU A 71 -7.52 9.49 7.37
N LEU A 72 -6.35 8.93 7.04
CA LEU A 72 -6.15 7.48 6.91
C LEU A 72 -6.31 6.76 8.25
N GLN A 73 -5.81 7.34 9.35
CA GLN A 73 -6.01 6.81 10.69
C GLN A 73 -7.48 6.85 11.10
N GLU A 74 -8.22 7.91 10.77
CA GLU A 74 -9.66 8.00 11.00
C GLU A 74 -10.42 6.96 10.17
N LEU A 75 -10.09 6.80 8.89
CA LEU A 75 -10.65 5.74 8.04
C LEU A 75 -10.40 4.34 8.60
N TRP A 76 -9.21 4.10 9.17
CA TRP A 76 -8.87 2.84 9.82
C TRP A 76 -9.68 2.63 11.11
N LEU A 77 -9.76 3.65 11.97
CA LEU A 77 -10.46 3.58 13.27
C LEU A 77 -11.98 3.46 13.12
N PHE A 78 -12.58 4.06 12.08
CA PHE A 78 -14.02 4.05 11.85
C PHE A 78 -14.48 3.01 10.83
N GLY A 79 -13.59 2.09 10.41
CA GLY A 79 -13.95 0.96 9.54
C GLY A 79 -14.19 1.32 8.06
N GLY A 80 -13.86 2.54 7.62
CA GLY A 80 -13.88 2.93 6.21
C GLY A 80 -12.74 2.30 5.39
N LEU A 81 -11.69 1.84 6.08
CA LEU A 81 -10.59 1.07 5.49
C LEU A 81 -10.93 -0.42 5.30
N ASP A 82 -12.22 -0.81 5.37
CA ASP A 82 -12.70 -2.14 4.95
C ASP A 82 -12.95 -2.21 3.42
N THR A 83 -12.50 -1.19 2.67
CA THR A 83 -12.69 -1.08 1.21
C THR A 83 -11.46 -1.42 0.38
N ILE A 84 -10.34 -1.82 1.02
CA ILE A 84 -9.16 -2.35 0.31
C ILE A 84 -9.36 -3.82 -0.10
N ALA A 85 -10.30 -4.54 0.51
CA ALA A 85 -10.77 -5.81 -0.03
C ALA A 85 -11.74 -5.53 -1.17
N ASP A 86 -11.31 -5.70 -2.42
CA ASP A 86 -12.26 -5.74 -3.54
C ASP A 86 -13.29 -6.85 -3.24
N PRO A 87 -14.61 -6.61 -3.31
CA PRO A 87 -15.59 -7.69 -3.20
C PRO A 87 -15.33 -8.84 -4.19
N ALA A 88 -14.65 -8.56 -5.31
CA ALA A 88 -14.17 -9.57 -6.25
C ALA A 88 -13.02 -10.42 -5.67
N ASP A 89 -12.13 -9.85 -4.85
CA ASP A 89 -11.06 -10.58 -4.16
C ASP A 89 -11.62 -11.47 -3.06
N ASP A 90 -12.71 -11.05 -2.41
CA ASP A 90 -13.38 -11.85 -1.39
C ASP A 90 -14.09 -13.08 -1.99
N ALA A 91 -14.68 -12.93 -3.19
CA ALA A 91 -15.21 -14.04 -3.98
C ALA A 91 -14.09 -14.97 -4.49
N ALA A 92 -13.01 -14.40 -5.04
CA ALA A 92 -11.86 -15.17 -5.52
C ALA A 92 -11.14 -15.92 -4.38
N ASN A 93 -11.09 -15.34 -3.17
CA ASN A 93 -10.53 -16.00 -1.99
C ASN A 93 -11.44 -17.11 -1.46
N LYS A 94 -12.77 -16.94 -1.51
CA LYS A 94 -13.72 -18.00 -1.19
C LYS A 94 -13.59 -19.18 -2.16
N ASP A 95 -13.46 -18.91 -3.45
CA ASP A 95 -13.27 -19.96 -4.47
C ASP A 95 -11.94 -20.71 -4.27
N LYS A 96 -10.84 -19.99 -4.04
CA LYS A 96 -9.54 -20.60 -3.71
C LYS A 96 -9.58 -21.41 -2.41
N ALA A 97 -10.31 -20.93 -1.39
CA ALA A 97 -10.46 -21.64 -0.13
C ALA A 97 -11.25 -22.95 -0.30
N LEU A 98 -12.30 -22.94 -1.14
CA LEU A 98 -13.05 -24.14 -1.51
C LEU A 98 -12.19 -25.13 -2.30
N GLU A 99 -11.38 -24.65 -3.24
CA GLU A 99 -10.45 -25.49 -4.00
C GLU A 99 -9.39 -26.13 -3.09
N MET A 100 -8.81 -25.34 -2.18
CA MET A 100 -7.87 -25.85 -1.16
C MET A 100 -8.52 -26.87 -0.24
N ALA A 101 -9.76 -26.63 0.21
CA ALA A 101 -10.50 -27.59 1.04
C ALA A 101 -10.73 -28.92 0.30
N ALA A 102 -11.06 -28.87 -1.00
CA ALA A 102 -11.22 -30.06 -1.82
C ALA A 102 -9.90 -30.83 -2.01
N LEU A 103 -8.78 -30.12 -2.16
CA LEU A 103 -7.44 -30.74 -2.23
C LEU A 103 -7.04 -31.37 -0.89
N ILE A 104 -7.30 -30.68 0.23
CA ILE A 104 -7.07 -31.21 1.59
C ILE A 104 -7.92 -32.46 1.82
N GLU A 105 -9.19 -32.48 1.38
CA GLU A 105 -10.06 -33.65 1.50
C GLU A 105 -9.52 -34.83 0.68
N LYS A 106 -9.05 -34.59 -0.56
CA LYS A 106 -8.42 -35.64 -1.38
C LYS A 106 -7.16 -36.19 -0.72
N LEU A 107 -6.30 -35.32 -0.17
CA LEU A 107 -5.10 -35.73 0.55
C LEU A 107 -5.44 -36.50 1.84
N ALA A 108 -6.45 -36.07 2.58
CA ALA A 108 -6.92 -36.77 3.77
C ALA A 108 -7.49 -38.15 3.45
N LYS A 109 -8.29 -38.27 2.37
CA LYS A 109 -8.79 -39.56 1.89
C LYS A 109 -7.67 -40.48 1.42
N HIS A 110 -6.66 -39.95 0.72
CA HIS A 110 -5.50 -40.71 0.28
C HIS A 110 -4.64 -41.20 1.47
N LYS A 111 -4.45 -40.34 2.49
CA LYS A 111 -3.80 -40.72 3.74
C LYS A 111 -4.58 -41.81 4.50
N MET A 112 -5.92 -41.75 4.48
CA MET A 112 -6.75 -42.79 5.09
C MET A 112 -6.75 -44.11 4.30
N SER A 113 -6.66 -44.08 2.96
CA SER A 113 -6.54 -45.30 2.16
C SER A 113 -5.19 -45.98 2.37
N LEU A 114 -4.09 -45.21 2.47
CA LEU A 114 -2.77 -45.74 2.81
C LEU A 114 -2.73 -46.37 4.21
N LYS A 115 -3.41 -45.76 5.19
CA LYS A 115 -3.49 -46.30 6.55
C LYS A 115 -4.32 -47.59 6.65
N LYS A 116 -5.26 -47.81 5.71
CA LYS A 116 -6.07 -49.04 5.64
C LYS A 116 -5.30 -50.22 5.05
N GLU A 117 -4.27 -49.98 4.24
CA GLU A 117 -3.40 -51.03 3.69
C GLU A 117 -2.28 -51.42 4.66
N GLU A 118 -1.81 -50.51 5.52
CA GLU A 118 -0.82 -50.83 6.58
C GLU A 118 -1.42 -51.64 7.76
N ASP A 119 -2.69 -51.46 8.10
CA ASP A 119 -3.36 -52.17 9.23
C ASP A 119 -3.95 -53.54 8.82
N GLY A 120 -3.85 -53.91 7.53
CA GLY A 120 -4.32 -55.19 6.99
C GLY A 120 -3.26 -56.29 6.94
N GLY A 121 -2.02 -55.99 7.34
CA GLY A 121 -0.84 -56.82 7.12
C GLY A 121 -0.26 -57.51 8.35
N GLU A 122 -1.03 -57.83 9.39
CA GLU A 122 -0.47 -58.58 10.53
C GLU A 122 -1.48 -59.53 11.21
N LYS A 123 -2.10 -60.42 10.41
CA LYS A 123 -2.59 -61.72 10.93
C LYS A 123 -2.44 -62.78 9.84
N ASN A 124 -1.38 -63.60 9.93
CA ASN A 124 -1.49 -65.05 9.99
C ASN A 124 -0.11 -65.72 10.04
N GLY A 125 0.08 -66.54 11.08
CA GLY A 125 1.26 -67.38 11.27
C GLY A 125 1.20 -68.16 12.59
N GLU A 126 0.16 -69.00 12.76
CA GLU A 126 0.16 -70.10 13.73
C GLU A 126 1.17 -71.17 13.26
N THR A 127 2.20 -71.46 14.05
CA THR A 127 2.58 -72.81 14.54
C THR A 127 3.78 -72.74 15.48
#